data_AF-A0A376W9U0-F1
#
_entry.id   AF-A0A376W9U0-F1
#
_cell.length_a   1.000
_cell.length_b   1.000
_cell.length_c   1.000
_cell.angle_alpha   90.00
_cell.angle_beta   90.00
_cell.angle_gamma   90.00
#
_symmetry.space_group_name_H-M   'P 1'
#
loop_
_entity.id
_entity.type
_entity.pdbx_description
1 polymer ?
#
loop_
_entity_poly.entity_id
_entity_poly.type
_entity_poly.pdbx_seq_one_letter_code
_entity_poly.pdbx_strand_id
1 'polypeptide(L)'
;MSRRGSENTFCLVRGEQAVLSQHLGDLSDDGIQMQWREALRLMQNIYDFTPQYVVHDAHPGYVSSQWAREMNLPTQTVLHHHAHAAACLAEHLWPLDGGDVIALTLDGIGMGENGALWGGECLRVKLS
;
A
#
# COMPACT_ATOMS: atom_id res chain seq x y z
N MET A 1 -18.64 12.29 -1.08
CA MET A 1 -17.58 11.54 -0.39
C MET A 1 -16.47 11.30 -1.39
N SER A 2 -15.26 11.75 -1.10
CA SER A 2 -14.11 11.68 -2.02
C SER A 2 -13.82 10.22 -2.40
N ARG A 3 -13.85 9.93 -3.70
CA ARG A 3 -13.52 8.64 -4.30
C ARG A 3 -12.00 8.47 -4.25
N ARG A 4 -11.50 7.44 -3.58
CA ARG A 4 -10.07 7.10 -3.60
C ARG A 4 -9.90 5.62 -3.86
N GLY A 5 -10.00 5.26 -5.14
CA GLY A 5 -8.97 4.43 -5.73
C GLY A 5 -7.96 5.24 -6.56
N SER A 6 -8.14 6.56 -6.68
CA SER A 6 -7.67 7.44 -7.78
C SER A 6 -6.22 7.33 -8.24
N GLU A 7 -5.29 6.88 -7.41
CA GLU A 7 -3.86 6.77 -7.75
C GLU A 7 -3.29 5.44 -7.24
N ASN A 8 -3.59 4.32 -7.91
CA ASN A 8 -3.09 3.02 -7.49
C ASN A 8 -1.75 2.63 -8.13
N THR A 9 -0.86 2.10 -7.31
CA THR A 9 0.23 1.21 -7.71
C THR A 9 0.21 -0.02 -6.80
N PHE A 10 0.79 -1.14 -7.27
CA PHE A 10 1.15 -2.24 -6.39
C PHE A 10 2.68 -2.37 -6.32
N CYS A 11 3.18 -3.02 -5.27
CA CYS A 11 4.61 -3.23 -5.07
C CYS A 11 4.91 -4.72 -4.90
N LEU A 12 5.94 -5.22 -5.59
CA LEU A 12 6.54 -6.52 -5.31
C LEU A 12 7.79 -6.32 -4.47
N VAL A 13 7.93 -7.06 -3.37
CA VAL A 13 9.08 -6.94 -2.45
C VAL A 13 9.69 -8.33 -2.23
N ARG A 14 10.99 -8.48 -2.54
CA ARG A 14 11.75 -9.71 -2.28
C ARG A 14 13.21 -9.38 -1.97
N GLY A 15 13.73 -9.94 -0.88
CA GLY A 15 15.09 -9.64 -0.44
C GLY A 15 15.23 -8.15 -0.13
N GLU A 16 16.22 -7.50 -0.73
CA GLU A 16 16.53 -6.09 -0.53
C GLU A 16 15.92 -5.17 -1.59
N GLN A 17 14.97 -5.66 -2.38
CA GLN A 17 14.42 -4.94 -3.53
C GLN A 17 12.90 -4.81 -3.46
N ALA A 18 12.43 -3.64 -3.89
CA ALA A 18 11.03 -3.32 -4.09
C ALA A 18 10.85 -2.81 -5.53
N VAL A 19 9.82 -3.31 -6.22
CA VAL A 19 9.49 -2.87 -7.59
C VAL A 19 8.02 -2.44 -7.62
N LEU A 20 7.81 -1.18 -7.97
CA LEU A 20 6.48 -0.59 -8.14
C LEU A 20 5.96 -0.84 -9.56
N SER A 21 4.65 -1.02 -9.67
CA SER A 21 3.95 -0.99 -10.95
C SER A 21 3.91 0.42 -11.54
N GLN A 22 3.51 0.53 -12.80
CA GLN A 22 2.99 1.78 -13.33
C GLN A 22 1.77 2.26 -12.53
N HIS A 23 1.44 3.54 -12.65
CA HIS A 23 0.18 4.08 -12.16
C HIS A 23 -1.01 3.41 -12.89
N LEU A 24 -1.99 2.93 -12.13
CA LEU A 24 -3.14 2.15 -12.57
C LEU A 24 -4.48 2.86 -12.34
N GLY A 25 -4.49 4.16 -12.03
CA GLY A 25 -5.73 4.94 -11.88
C GLY A 25 -6.61 4.52 -10.71
N ASP A 26 -7.91 4.83 -10.82
CA ASP A 26 -8.90 4.52 -9.80
C ASP A 26 -9.35 3.06 -9.85
N LEU A 27 -9.09 2.30 -8.78
CA LEU A 27 -9.51 0.90 -8.70
C LEU A 27 -11.03 0.67 -8.68
N SER A 28 -11.83 1.73 -8.52
CA SER A 28 -13.29 1.65 -8.64
C SER A 28 -13.81 1.83 -10.08
N ASP A 29 -12.94 2.13 -11.04
CA ASP A 29 -13.32 2.29 -12.44
C ASP A 29 -13.58 0.94 -13.13
N ASP A 30 -14.55 0.94 -14.04
CA ASP A 30 -14.92 -0.26 -14.79
C ASP A 30 -13.75 -0.77 -15.64
N GLY A 31 -13.47 -2.08 -15.56
CA GLY A 31 -12.42 -2.74 -16.33
C GLY A 31 -10.99 -2.55 -15.80
N ILE A 32 -10.78 -1.72 -14.77
CA ILE A 32 -9.44 -1.47 -14.21
C ILE A 32 -8.84 -2.72 -13.57
N GLN A 33 -9.68 -3.60 -13.02
CA GLN A 33 -9.25 -4.86 -12.44
C GLN A 33 -8.52 -5.75 -13.46
N MET A 34 -8.96 -5.75 -14.73
CA MET A 34 -8.32 -6.55 -15.78
C MET A 34 -6.92 -6.03 -16.06
N GLN A 35 -6.76 -4.71 -16.22
CA GLN A 35 -5.47 -4.08 -16.47
C GLN A 35 -4.52 -4.28 -15.27
N TRP A 36 -5.04 -4.15 -14.06
CA TRP A 36 -4.30 -4.39 -12.83
C TRP A 36 -3.80 -5.83 -12.73
N ARG A 37 -4.65 -6.84 -13.02
CA ARG A 37 -4.28 -8.26 -12.99
C ARG A 37 -3.26 -8.61 -14.08
N GLU A 38 -3.39 -8.05 -15.28
CA GLU A 38 -2.39 -8.25 -16.34
C GLU A 38 -1.04 -7.64 -15.99
N ALA A 39 -1.02 -6.44 -15.41
CA ALA A 39 0.19 -5.81 -14.93
C ALA A 39 0.86 -6.65 -13.82
N LEU A 40 0.08 -7.12 -12.84
CA LEU A 40 0.59 -7.99 -11.79
C LEU A 40 1.17 -9.29 -12.36
N ARG A 41 0.43 -9.97 -13.25
CA ARG A 41 0.87 -11.21 -13.89
C ARG A 41 2.17 -11.00 -14.66
N LEU A 42 2.27 -9.93 -15.46
CA LEU A 42 3.46 -9.61 -16.22
C LEU A 42 4.66 -9.35 -15.32
N MET A 43 4.50 -8.52 -14.28
CA MET A 43 5.58 -8.21 -13.34
C MET A 43 6.02 -9.45 -12.56
N GLN A 44 5.08 -10.29 -12.11
CA GLN A 44 5.41 -11.57 -11.47
C GLN A 44 6.24 -12.47 -12.39
N ASN A 45 5.91 -12.54 -13.68
CA ASN A 45 6.69 -13.31 -14.64
C ASN A 45 8.09 -12.72 -14.87
N ILE A 46 8.20 -11.39 -15.05
CA ILE A 46 9.49 -10.72 -15.30
C ILE A 46 10.47 -10.93 -14.13
N TYR A 47 9.97 -10.84 -12.90
CA TYR A 47 10.79 -10.95 -11.71
C TYR A 47 10.84 -12.37 -11.14
N ASP A 48 10.26 -13.36 -11.82
CA ASP A 48 10.08 -14.73 -11.31
C ASP A 48 9.57 -14.72 -9.85
N PHE A 49 8.53 -13.93 -9.61
CA PHE A 49 8.04 -13.59 -8.27
C PHE A 49 6.72 -14.30 -7.99
N THR A 50 6.70 -15.11 -6.93
CA THR A 50 5.48 -15.70 -6.38
C THR A 50 5.25 -15.13 -4.98
N PRO A 51 4.15 -14.38 -4.74
CA PRO A 51 3.88 -13.80 -3.43
C PRO A 51 3.60 -14.88 -2.39
N GLN A 52 4.18 -14.70 -1.20
CA GLN A 52 3.90 -15.52 -0.02
C GLN A 52 2.98 -14.81 0.98
N TYR A 53 2.89 -13.48 0.88
CA TYR A 53 2.09 -12.60 1.71
C TYR A 53 1.49 -11.48 0.86
N VAL A 54 0.36 -10.94 1.29
CA VAL A 54 -0.26 -9.76 0.68
C VAL A 54 -0.50 -8.71 1.74
N VAL A 55 0.00 -7.50 1.49
CA VAL A 55 -0.22 -6.33 2.36
C VAL A 55 -1.18 -5.38 1.66
N HIS A 56 -2.17 -4.87 2.40
CA HIS A 56 -3.14 -3.92 1.88
C HIS A 56 -3.54 -2.87 2.92
N ASP A 57 -4.26 -1.84 2.50
CA ASP A 57 -4.74 -0.78 3.38
C ASP A 57 -5.68 -1.35 4.46
N ALA A 58 -5.62 -0.77 5.66
CA ALA A 58 -6.50 -1.10 6.78
C ALA A 58 -7.98 -0.78 6.51
N HIS A 59 -8.30 0.06 5.52
CA HIS A 59 -9.66 0.38 5.14
C HIS A 59 -10.40 -0.87 4.60
N PRO A 60 -11.42 -1.39 5.31
CA PRO A 60 -12.06 -2.66 4.96
C PRO A 60 -12.89 -2.57 3.67
N GLY A 61 -13.36 -1.35 3.34
CA GLY A 61 -14.18 -1.06 2.16
C GLY A 61 -13.41 -0.77 0.88
N TYR A 62 -12.07 -0.76 0.89
CA TYR A 62 -11.31 -0.53 -0.34
C TYR A 62 -11.38 -1.73 -1.28
N VAL A 63 -11.43 -1.46 -2.58
CA VAL A 63 -11.44 -2.47 -3.64
C VAL A 63 -10.16 -3.32 -3.58
N SER A 64 -9.00 -2.70 -3.35
CA SER A 64 -7.73 -3.40 -3.15
C SER A 64 -7.77 -4.37 -1.96
N SER A 65 -8.39 -3.98 -0.84
CA SER A 65 -8.57 -4.85 0.33
C SER A 65 -9.48 -6.04 0.03
N GLN A 66 -10.44 -5.91 -0.89
CA GLN A 66 -11.25 -7.04 -1.35
C GLN A 66 -10.42 -7.98 -2.23
N TRP A 67 -9.71 -7.44 -3.23
CA TRP A 67 -8.86 -8.25 -4.12
C TRP A 67 -7.76 -9.00 -3.36
N ALA A 68 -7.16 -8.40 -2.33
CA ALA A 68 -6.17 -9.05 -1.49
C ALA A 68 -6.72 -10.32 -0.81
N ARG A 69 -7.97 -10.29 -0.33
CA ARG A 69 -8.62 -11.46 0.30
C ARG A 69 -8.91 -12.59 -0.69
N GLU A 70 -9.12 -12.26 -1.96
CA GLU A 70 -9.35 -13.25 -3.02
C GLU A 70 -8.08 -14.00 -3.45
N MET A 71 -6.89 -13.54 -3.06
CA MET A 71 -5.61 -14.14 -3.49
C MET A 71 -5.26 -15.45 -2.78
N ASN A 72 -6.04 -15.90 -1.78
CA ASN A 72 -5.79 -17.11 -0.99
C ASN A 72 -4.37 -17.17 -0.38
N LEU A 73 -3.86 -16.00 0.06
CA LEU A 73 -2.58 -15.85 0.74
C LEU A 73 -2.80 -15.23 2.13
N PRO A 74 -1.87 -15.44 3.08
CA PRO A 74 -1.87 -14.69 4.33
C PRO A 74 -1.88 -13.17 4.06
N THR A 75 -2.82 -12.46 4.67
CA THR A 75 -2.97 -11.02 4.52
C THR A 75 -2.56 -10.26 5.77
N GLN A 76 -2.02 -9.05 5.59
CA GLN A 76 -1.75 -8.09 6.65
C GLN A 76 -2.24 -6.70 6.24
N THR A 77 -2.69 -5.91 7.21
CA THR A 77 -3.12 -4.53 6.98
C THR A 77 -2.10 -3.53 7.47
N VAL A 78 -1.98 -2.40 6.77
CA VAL A 78 -1.19 -1.23 7.17
C VAL A 78 -2.09 0.00 7.21
N LEU A 79 -1.91 0.85 8.21
CA LEU A 79 -2.62 2.13 8.28
C LEU A 79 -2.17 3.06 7.16
N HIS A 80 -3.12 3.79 6.56
CA HIS A 80 -2.86 4.62 5.40
C HIS A 80 -1.73 5.64 5.62
N HIS A 81 -1.82 6.42 6.70
CA HIS A 81 -0.82 7.43 7.05
C HIS A 81 0.52 6.83 7.48
N HIS A 82 0.51 5.63 8.10
CA HIS A 82 1.75 4.93 8.39
C HIS A 82 2.48 4.53 7.10
N ALA A 83 1.75 4.05 6.08
CA ALA A 83 2.34 3.74 4.78
C ALA A 83 2.95 4.97 4.11
N HIS A 84 2.28 6.13 4.20
CA HIS A 84 2.84 7.40 3.71
C HIS A 84 4.17 7.77 4.40
N ALA A 85 4.21 7.71 5.73
CA ALA A 85 5.43 7.99 6.47
C ALA A 85 6.55 6.98 6.15
N ALA A 86 6.23 5.69 6.13
CA ALA A 86 7.18 4.62 5.85
C ALA A 86 7.75 4.69 4.43
N ALA A 87 6.94 5.06 3.43
CA ALA A 87 7.40 5.25 2.06
C ALA A 87 8.45 6.38 1.96
N CYS A 88 8.23 7.51 2.64
CA CYS A 88 9.19 8.61 2.71
C CYS A 88 10.49 8.18 3.41
N LEU A 89 10.40 7.45 4.52
CA LEU A 89 11.58 6.90 5.20
C LEU A 89 12.37 5.94 4.30
N ALA A 90 11.68 5.05 3.57
CA ALA A 90 12.30 4.11 2.66
C ALA A 90 13.02 4.81 1.49
N GLU A 91 12.41 5.86 0.91
CA GLU A 91 13.02 6.68 -0.15
C GLU A 91 14.32 7.34 0.32
N HIS A 92 14.36 7.80 1.57
CA HIS A 92 15.55 8.39 2.18
C HIS A 92 16.55 7.38 2.74
N LEU A 93 16.37 6.09 2.46
CA LEU A 93 17.22 5.00 2.95
C LEU A 93 17.36 5.00 4.49
N TRP A 94 16.29 5.36 5.20
CA TRP A 94 16.27 5.30 6.65
C TRP A 94 16.52 3.86 7.11
N PRO A 95 17.52 3.60 7.97
CA PRO A 95 17.85 2.23 8.38
C PRO A 95 16.70 1.56 9.13
N LEU A 96 16.63 0.23 9.05
CA LEU A 96 15.64 -0.55 9.80
C LEU A 96 15.70 -0.27 11.31
N ASP A 97 16.91 -0.05 11.84
CA ASP A 97 17.22 0.28 13.22
C ASP A 97 17.45 1.78 13.46
N GLY A 98 17.06 2.65 12.52
CA GLY A 98 17.26 4.09 12.59
C GLY A 98 16.49 4.80 13.72
N GLY A 99 15.54 4.09 14.35
CA GLY A 99 14.74 4.59 15.46
C GLY A 99 13.45 5.31 15.03
N ASP A 100 12.78 5.90 16.02
CA ASP A 100 11.51 6.58 15.84
C ASP A 100 11.70 7.98 15.21
N VAL A 101 10.75 8.35 14.35
CA VAL A 101 10.61 9.71 13.82
C VAL A 101 9.25 10.29 14.17
N ILE A 102 9.13 11.61 14.08
CA ILE A 102 7.83 12.29 14.06
C ILE A 102 7.49 12.58 12.60
N ALA A 103 6.38 12.01 12.12
CA ALA A 103 5.87 12.20 10.78
C ALA A 103 4.63 13.10 10.83
N LEU A 104 4.57 14.10 9.94
CA LEU A 104 3.36 14.85 9.67
C LEU A 104 2.78 14.35 8.36
N THR A 105 1.62 13.69 8.42
CA THR A 105 1.00 13.04 7.26
C THR A 105 -0.29 13.78 6.92
N LEU A 106 -0.24 14.55 5.83
CA LEU A 106 -1.33 15.43 5.39
C LEU A 106 -1.84 14.95 4.04
N ASP A 107 -3.11 14.56 3.99
CA ASP A 107 -3.76 14.15 2.76
C ASP A 107 -5.26 14.52 2.83
N GLY A 108 -6.18 13.62 2.45
CA GLY A 108 -7.61 13.91 2.60
C GLY A 108 -8.24 12.96 3.61
N ILE A 109 -8.45 11.70 3.24
CA ILE A 109 -9.03 10.70 4.13
C ILE A 109 -8.30 9.37 3.94
N GLY A 110 -7.79 8.83 5.05
CA GLY A 110 -7.25 7.48 5.19
C GLY A 110 -7.77 6.80 6.44
N MET A 111 -7.85 5.46 6.45
CA MET A 111 -8.27 4.72 7.64
C MET A 111 -7.14 4.72 8.68
N GLY A 112 -7.46 5.24 9.86
CA GLY A 112 -6.63 5.26 11.05
C GLY A 112 -6.95 4.14 12.03
N GLU A 113 -6.39 4.23 13.24
CA GLU A 113 -6.63 3.26 14.31
C GLU A 113 -8.11 3.23 14.75
N ASN A 114 -8.57 2.06 15.17
CA ASN A 114 -9.93 1.85 15.71
C ASN A 114 -11.07 2.34 14.81
N GLY A 115 -10.86 2.37 13.49
CA GLY A 115 -11.85 2.81 12.51
C GLY A 115 -11.95 4.33 12.35
N ALA A 116 -11.03 5.11 12.94
CA ALA A 116 -10.99 6.55 12.77
C ALA A 116 -10.67 6.95 11.33
N LEU A 117 -11.21 8.07 10.87
CA LEU A 117 -10.82 8.69 9.60
C LEU A 117 -9.78 9.76 9.89
N TRP A 118 -8.59 9.59 9.33
CA TRP A 118 -7.45 10.49 9.46
C TRP A 118 -7.25 11.31 8.18
N GLY A 119 -6.54 12.43 8.30
CA GLY A 119 -6.23 13.30 7.15
C GLY A 119 -5.16 14.36 7.40
N GLY A 120 -4.68 14.48 8.64
CA GLY A 120 -3.73 15.52 9.04
C GLY A 120 -3.02 15.19 10.34
N GLU A 121 -2.42 14.01 10.42
CA GLU A 121 -1.93 13.45 11.67
C GLU A 121 -0.46 13.77 11.95
N CYS A 122 -0.12 13.94 13.23
CA CYS A 122 1.25 13.92 13.73
C CYS A 122 1.49 12.57 14.41
N LEU A 123 2.35 11.74 13.83
CA LEU A 123 2.54 10.34 14.21
C LEU A 123 3.97 10.09 14.68
N ARG A 124 4.14 9.22 15.68
CA ARG A 124 5.43 8.59 15.98
C ARG A 124 5.55 7.31 15.14
N VAL A 125 6.54 7.23 14.26
CA VAL A 125 6.69 6.15 13.26
C VAL A 125 8.09 5.53 13.33
N LYS A 126 8.20 4.23 13.08
CA LYS A 126 9.46 3.49 12.93
C LYS A 126 9.31 2.37 11.88
N LEU A 127 10.42 1.89 11.32
CA LEU A 127 10.45 0.79 10.34
C LEU A 127 10.66 -0.61 10.95
N SER A 128 11.12 -0.68 12.21
CA SER A 128 11.37 -1.93 12.96
C SER A 128 10.13 -2.56 13.58
#